data_AF-A0A6L4Z1B6-F1
#
_entry.id   AF-A0A6L4Z1B6-F1
#
_cell.length_a   1.000
_cell.length_b   1.000
_cell.length_c   1.000
_cell.angle_alpha   90.00
_cell.angle_beta   90.00
_cell.angle_gamma   90.00
#
_symmetry.space_group_name_H-M   'P 1'
#
loop_
_entity.id
_entity.type
_entity.pdbx_description
1 polymer ?
#
loop_
_entity_poly.entity_id
_entity_poly.type
_entity_poly.pdbx_seq_one_letter_code
_entity_poly.pdbx_strand_id
1 'polypeptide(L)'
;IKNENINKNLINNLKNSNNKNKKIILYCTGGVRCEKASAFLKENGFNDVYQLHGGILTYGKECGNAHWEGKCFVFDTRGAIDIDPNSQSEPITQCVLCHLPNAELHNCALTTCDRFFTACNECFKILKGCCSKRCRGELS
;
A
#
# COMPACT_ATOMS: atom_id res chain seq x y z
N ILE A 1 -20.20 -5.96 12.33
CA ILE A 1 -21.51 -5.46 11.86
C ILE A 1 -21.41 -4.18 10.98
N LYS A 2 -20.28 -3.46 10.89
CA LYS A 2 -20.12 -2.31 9.95
C LYS A 2 -19.66 -2.66 8.51
N ASN A 3 -19.21 -3.89 8.24
CA ASN A 3 -18.57 -4.26 6.96
C ASN A 3 -19.54 -4.56 5.79
N GLU A 4 -20.73 -5.11 6.06
CA GLU A 4 -21.63 -5.52 4.96
C GLU A 4 -22.20 -4.35 4.15
N ASN A 5 -22.53 -3.24 4.82
CA ASN A 5 -23.09 -2.07 4.16
C ASN A 5 -22.05 -1.31 3.32
N ILE A 6 -20.79 -1.28 3.77
CA ILE A 6 -19.67 -0.69 3.01
C ILE A 6 -19.44 -1.50 1.73
N ASN A 7 -19.44 -2.84 1.84
CA ASN A 7 -19.23 -3.74 0.71
C ASN A 7 -20.37 -3.65 -0.33
N LYS A 8 -21.63 -3.49 0.12
CA LYS A 8 -22.79 -3.31 -0.77
C LYS A 8 -22.72 -2.01 -1.57
N ASN A 9 -22.36 -0.89 -0.94
CA ASN A 9 -22.24 0.40 -1.63
C ASN A 9 -21.10 0.39 -2.66
N LEU A 10 -19.95 -0.20 -2.31
CA LEU A 10 -18.84 -0.36 -3.24
C LEU A 10 -19.24 -1.18 -4.48
N ILE A 11 -19.90 -2.31 -4.26
CA ILE A 11 -20.36 -3.16 -5.37
C ILE A 11 -21.39 -2.45 -6.23
N ASN A 12 -22.35 -1.74 -5.64
CA ASN A 12 -23.35 -1.01 -6.41
C ASN A 12 -22.72 0.08 -7.27
N ASN A 13 -21.73 0.81 -6.74
CA ASN A 13 -20.98 1.81 -7.50
C ASN A 13 -20.21 1.17 -8.67
N LEU A 14 -19.56 0.03 -8.44
CA LEU A 14 -18.84 -0.70 -9.48
C LEU A 14 -19.78 -1.32 -10.55
N LYS A 15 -21.00 -1.70 -10.17
CA LYS A 15 -22.01 -2.23 -11.10
C LYS A 15 -22.63 -1.14 -11.97
N ASN A 16 -22.89 0.04 -11.40
CA ASN A 16 -23.56 1.16 -12.08
C ASN A 16 -22.69 1.85 -13.15
N SER A 17 -21.37 1.64 -13.13
CA SER A 17 -20.43 2.25 -14.07
C SER A 17 -20.19 1.44 -15.36
N ASN A 18 -21.04 0.46 -15.70
CA ASN A 18 -20.83 -0.50 -16.80
C ASN A 18 -19.51 -1.28 -16.72
N ASN A 19 -18.89 -1.37 -15.53
CA ASN A 19 -17.59 -2.03 -15.37
C ASN A 19 -17.66 -3.57 -15.32
N LYS A 20 -18.86 -4.19 -15.32
CA LYS A 20 -18.99 -5.66 -15.23
C LYS A 20 -18.28 -6.42 -16.34
N ASN A 21 -18.14 -5.79 -17.51
CA ASN A 21 -17.48 -6.37 -18.67
C ASN A 21 -16.03 -5.89 -18.84
N LYS A 22 -15.51 -5.09 -17.91
CA LYS A 22 -14.12 -4.65 -17.97
C LYS A 22 -13.22 -5.70 -17.35
N LYS A 23 -12.04 -5.86 -17.94
CA LYS A 23 -10.95 -6.63 -17.36
C LYS A 23 -10.50 -5.97 -16.06
N ILE A 24 -10.51 -6.73 -14.97
CA ILE A 24 -10.03 -6.32 -13.65
C ILE A 24 -8.79 -7.13 -13.33
N ILE A 25 -7.69 -6.46 -12.98
CA ILE A 25 -6.46 -7.11 -12.51
C ILE A 25 -6.24 -6.66 -11.06
N LEU A 26 -6.15 -7.63 -10.16
CA LEU A 26 -5.92 -7.41 -8.74
C LEU A 26 -4.46 -7.72 -8.40
N TYR A 27 -3.86 -6.90 -7.55
CA TYR A 27 -2.55 -7.17 -6.99
C TYR A 27 -2.47 -6.67 -5.55
N CYS A 28 -1.64 -7.32 -4.75
CA CYS A 28 -1.25 -6.88 -3.41
C CYS A 28 0.16 -7.40 -3.12
N THR A 29 0.73 -7.05 -1.96
CA THR A 29 2.13 -7.40 -1.62
C THR A 29 2.46 -8.88 -1.83
N GLY A 30 1.60 -9.80 -1.37
CA GLY A 30 1.85 -11.26 -1.40
C GLY A 30 0.66 -12.11 -1.86
N GLY A 31 -0.27 -11.56 -2.64
CA GLY A 31 -1.40 -12.30 -3.24
C GLY A 31 -2.62 -12.58 -2.35
N VAL A 32 -2.47 -12.84 -1.04
CA VAL A 32 -3.56 -13.33 -0.18
C VAL A 32 -4.83 -12.47 -0.14
N ARG A 33 -4.71 -11.13 -0.23
CA ARG A 33 -5.87 -10.23 -0.27
C ARG A 33 -6.60 -10.32 -1.61
N CYS A 34 -5.86 -10.56 -2.69
CA CYS A 34 -6.41 -10.72 -4.03
C CYS A 34 -7.24 -11.98 -4.16
N GLU A 35 -6.88 -13.09 -3.50
CA GLU A 35 -7.69 -14.31 -3.47
C GLU A 35 -9.11 -14.02 -2.99
N LYS A 36 -9.22 -13.36 -1.83
CA LYS A 36 -10.52 -13.01 -1.22
C LYS A 36 -11.28 -11.99 -2.08
N ALA A 37 -10.60 -10.97 -2.60
CA ALA A 37 -11.23 -9.94 -3.43
C ALA A 37 -11.69 -10.50 -4.79
N SER A 38 -10.93 -11.41 -5.40
CA SER A 38 -11.24 -12.08 -6.65
C SER A 38 -12.51 -12.93 -6.51
N ALA A 39 -12.58 -13.75 -5.45
CA ALA A 39 -13.78 -14.54 -5.14
C ALA A 39 -15.00 -13.63 -4.94
N PHE A 40 -14.87 -12.58 -4.12
CA PHE A 40 -15.95 -11.63 -3.85
C PHE A 40 -16.46 -10.92 -5.11
N LEU A 41 -15.58 -10.50 -6.02
CA LEU A 41 -15.98 -9.86 -7.29
C LEU A 41 -16.68 -10.85 -8.22
N LYS A 42 -16.17 -12.08 -8.35
CA LYS A 42 -16.78 -13.12 -9.18
C LYS A 42 -18.18 -13.48 -8.69
N GLU A 43 -18.37 -13.67 -7.39
CA GLU A 43 -19.68 -13.89 -6.76
C GLU A 43 -20.67 -12.73 -7.04
N ASN A 44 -20.17 -11.53 -7.29
CA ASN A 44 -20.97 -10.35 -7.59
C ASN A 44 -21.15 -10.08 -9.09
N GLY A 45 -20.77 -11.01 -9.95
CA GLY A 45 -21.02 -10.97 -11.41
C GLY A 45 -19.98 -10.19 -12.21
N PHE A 46 -18.76 -10.04 -11.68
CA PHE A 46 -17.61 -9.60 -12.47
C PHE A 46 -16.86 -10.84 -12.96
N ASN A 47 -16.95 -11.13 -14.26
CA ASN A 47 -16.45 -12.40 -14.81
C ASN A 47 -15.00 -12.30 -15.30
N ASP A 48 -14.54 -11.11 -15.71
CA ASP A 48 -13.21 -10.89 -16.28
C ASP A 48 -12.21 -10.41 -15.20
N VAL A 49 -12.04 -11.23 -14.14
CA VAL A 49 -11.21 -10.90 -12.97
C VAL A 49 -9.98 -11.78 -12.91
N TYR A 50 -8.81 -11.14 -12.98
CA TYR A 50 -7.50 -11.74 -12.84
C TYR A 50 -6.78 -11.20 -11.62
N GLN A 51 -5.73 -11.91 -11.21
CA GLN A 51 -4.87 -11.49 -10.13
C GLN A 51 -3.41 -11.84 -10.42
N LEU A 52 -2.51 -11.06 -9.85
CA LEU A 52 -1.10 -11.35 -9.84
C LEU A 52 -0.81 -12.49 -8.85
N HIS A 53 -0.55 -13.68 -9.37
CA HIS A 53 -0.25 -14.85 -8.53
C HIS A 53 1.03 -14.61 -7.72
N GLY A 54 0.98 -14.90 -6.41
CA GLY A 54 2.07 -14.58 -5.48
C GLY A 54 2.26 -13.08 -5.15
N GLY A 55 1.56 -12.18 -5.85
CA GLY A 55 1.59 -10.75 -5.61
C GLY A 55 2.85 -10.05 -6.11
N ILE A 56 3.02 -8.80 -5.66
CA ILE A 56 4.09 -7.90 -6.11
C ILE A 56 5.49 -8.49 -5.87
N LEU A 57 5.71 -9.13 -4.71
CA LEU A 57 7.04 -9.66 -4.37
C LEU A 57 7.43 -10.88 -5.22
N THR A 58 6.46 -11.68 -5.68
CA THR A 58 6.74 -12.75 -6.64
C THR A 58 7.02 -12.18 -8.03
N TYR A 59 6.22 -11.21 -8.47
CA TYR A 59 6.46 -10.51 -9.73
C TYR A 59 7.86 -9.90 -9.80
N GLY A 60 8.32 -9.20 -8.77
CA GLY A 60 9.66 -8.61 -8.75
C GLY A 60 10.79 -9.64 -8.85
N LYS A 61 10.61 -10.82 -8.26
CA LYS A 61 11.59 -11.93 -8.36
C LYS A 61 11.62 -12.60 -9.73
N GLU A 62 10.47 -12.74 -10.37
CA GLU A 62 10.34 -13.50 -11.63
C GLU A 62 10.53 -12.61 -12.87
N CYS A 63 10.13 -11.35 -12.79
CA CYS A 63 10.08 -10.43 -13.93
C CYS A 63 10.99 -9.20 -13.77
N GLY A 64 11.62 -9.03 -12.61
CA GLY A 64 12.35 -7.80 -12.27
C GLY A 64 11.42 -6.63 -11.95
N ASN A 65 11.92 -5.41 -12.10
CA ASN A 65 11.24 -4.19 -11.66
C ASN A 65 10.88 -3.20 -12.80
N ALA A 66 11.00 -3.60 -14.06
CA ALA A 66 10.87 -2.68 -15.21
C ALA A 66 9.52 -1.93 -15.29
N HIS A 67 8.44 -2.51 -14.75
CA HIS A 67 7.11 -1.88 -14.69
C HIS A 67 6.68 -1.52 -13.27
N TRP A 68 7.64 -1.33 -12.37
CA TRP A 68 7.39 -0.98 -10.98
C TRP A 68 8.17 0.28 -10.58
N GLU A 69 7.48 1.20 -9.91
CA GLU A 69 8.06 2.45 -9.43
C GLU A 69 8.11 2.46 -7.90
N GLY A 70 9.24 2.92 -7.34
CA GLY A 70 9.42 3.03 -5.90
C GLY A 70 9.60 1.70 -5.18
N LYS A 71 9.35 1.71 -3.87
CA LYS A 71 9.48 0.54 -2.99
C LYS A 71 8.11 -0.01 -2.60
N CYS A 72 8.02 -1.32 -2.39
CA CYS A 72 6.82 -2.00 -1.95
C CYS A 72 6.70 -2.02 -0.43
N PHE A 73 5.55 -1.58 0.07
CA PHE A 73 5.23 -1.63 1.50
C PHE A 73 5.10 -3.08 2.02
N VAL A 74 5.75 -3.34 3.15
CA VAL A 74 5.71 -4.61 3.89
C VAL A 74 5.33 -4.40 5.35
N PHE A 75 4.61 -5.34 5.92
CA PHE A 75 4.00 -5.23 7.25
C PHE A 75 4.95 -5.70 8.36
N ASP A 76 6.19 -5.24 8.33
CA ASP A 76 7.20 -5.51 9.35
C ASP A 76 8.17 -4.32 9.48
N THR A 77 9.21 -4.48 10.29
CA THR A 77 10.17 -3.42 10.62
C THR A 77 10.95 -2.88 9.41
N ARG A 78 10.94 -3.56 8.26
CA ARG A 78 11.57 -3.06 7.04
C ARG A 78 10.79 -1.90 6.43
N GLY A 79 9.47 -1.81 6.68
CA GLY A 79 8.59 -0.76 6.17
C GLY A 79 8.36 -0.83 4.66
N ALA A 80 9.39 -0.60 3.85
CA ALA A 80 9.34 -0.68 2.39
C ALA A 80 10.62 -1.31 1.80
N ILE A 81 10.47 -2.15 0.78
CA ILE A 81 11.57 -2.88 0.13
C ILE A 81 11.52 -2.77 -1.39
N ASP A 82 12.66 -2.96 -2.05
CA ASP A 82 12.69 -3.19 -3.50
C ASP A 82 11.99 -4.51 -3.83
N ILE A 83 11.25 -4.54 -4.94
CA ILE A 83 10.51 -5.75 -5.34
C ILE A 83 11.42 -6.78 -6.01
N ASP A 84 12.46 -6.30 -6.70
CA ASP A 84 13.57 -7.10 -7.22
C ASP A 84 14.75 -6.94 -6.25
N PRO A 85 15.20 -8.04 -5.61
CA PRO A 85 16.33 -8.02 -4.67
C PRO A 85 17.65 -7.50 -5.26
N ASN A 86 17.80 -7.50 -6.59
CA ASN A 86 19.00 -7.05 -7.28
C ASN A 86 18.89 -5.60 -7.78
N SER A 87 17.80 -4.91 -7.41
CA SER A 87 17.53 -3.56 -7.87
C SER A 87 17.62 -2.53 -6.75
N GLN A 88 17.79 -1.28 -7.15
CA GLN A 88 17.71 -0.13 -6.27
C GLN A 88 16.72 0.86 -6.88
N SER A 89 15.47 0.83 -6.41
CA SER A 89 14.43 1.72 -6.88
C SER A 89 14.56 3.12 -6.26
N GLU A 90 14.42 4.13 -7.11
CA GLU A 90 14.35 5.52 -6.67
C GLU A 90 13.10 5.78 -5.82
N PRO A 91 13.19 6.62 -4.77
CA PRO A 91 12.03 6.99 -3.98
C PRO A 91 10.99 7.75 -4.79
N ILE A 92 9.73 7.31 -4.72
CA ILE A 92 8.55 8.05 -5.22
C ILE A 92 7.90 8.91 -4.14
N THR A 93 8.48 8.94 -2.94
CA THR A 93 8.01 9.72 -1.79
C THR A 93 9.08 10.71 -1.34
N GLN A 94 8.65 11.66 -0.51
CA GLN A 94 9.52 12.66 0.09
C GLN A 94 9.40 12.63 1.61
N CYS A 95 10.47 13.00 2.30
CA CYS A 95 10.45 13.21 3.73
C CYS A 95 9.42 14.29 4.09
N VAL A 96 8.55 14.01 5.06
CA VAL A 96 7.49 14.95 5.49
C VAL A 96 8.01 16.27 6.07
N LEU A 97 9.29 16.34 6.46
CA LEU A 97 9.88 17.53 7.09
C LEU A 97 10.83 18.31 6.17
N CYS A 98 11.80 17.64 5.54
CA CYS A 98 12.80 18.30 4.69
C CYS A 98 12.46 18.24 3.19
N HIS A 99 11.42 17.50 2.81
CA HIS A 99 10.94 17.35 1.42
C HIS A 99 11.94 16.71 0.43
N LEU A 100 13.08 16.22 0.91
CA LEU A 100 14.02 15.47 0.07
C LEU A 100 13.45 14.07 -0.27
N PRO A 101 13.78 13.52 -1.46
CA PRO A 101 13.40 12.16 -1.83
C PRO A 101 13.84 11.14 -0.77
N ASN A 102 12.91 10.30 -0.35
CA ASN A 102 13.16 9.28 0.67
C ASN A 102 12.07 8.22 0.62
N ALA A 103 12.38 6.98 1.02
CA ALA A 103 11.43 5.86 1.03
C ALA A 103 11.38 5.13 2.40
N GLU A 104 12.03 5.68 3.43
CA GLU A 104 11.95 5.15 4.78
C GLU A 104 10.57 5.46 5.35
N LEU A 105 9.75 4.42 5.45
CA LEU A 105 8.40 4.51 5.96
C LEU A 105 8.36 4.16 7.44
N HIS A 106 7.74 5.03 8.22
CA HIS A 106 7.60 4.90 9.67
C HIS A 106 6.14 4.95 10.05
N ASN A 107 5.79 4.35 11.19
CA ASN A 107 4.49 4.58 11.82
C ASN A 107 4.61 5.67 12.89
N CYS A 108 3.63 6.55 12.97
CA CYS A 108 3.58 7.61 13.98
C CYS A 108 3.53 7.00 15.39
N ALA A 109 4.43 7.43 16.27
CA ALA A 109 4.47 6.98 17.66
C ALA A 109 3.20 7.35 18.47
N LEU A 110 2.43 8.34 18.02
CA LEU A 110 1.16 8.69 18.67
C LEU A 110 0.09 7.68 18.26
N THR A 111 -0.31 6.83 19.19
CA THR A 111 -1.24 5.70 18.96
C THR A 111 -2.63 6.14 18.51
N THR A 112 -3.07 7.35 18.86
CA THR A 112 -4.34 7.93 18.36
C THR A 112 -4.22 8.40 16.91
N CYS A 113 -3.01 8.57 16.38
CA CYS A 113 -2.75 8.94 15.00
C CYS A 113 -2.49 7.72 14.12
N ASP A 114 -1.59 6.81 14.52
CA ASP A 114 -1.25 5.53 13.83
C ASP A 114 -1.02 5.65 12.31
N ARG A 115 -0.55 6.82 11.87
CA ARG A 115 -0.36 7.13 10.45
C ARG A 115 1.03 6.69 9.99
N PHE A 116 1.07 5.95 8.89
CA PHE A 116 2.32 5.75 8.14
C PHE A 116 2.78 7.03 7.43
N PHE A 117 4.07 7.32 7.51
CA PHE A 117 4.68 8.51 6.92
C PHE A 117 6.13 8.26 6.52
N THR A 118 6.60 9.00 5.50
CA THR A 118 7.99 8.92 5.05
C THR A 118 8.83 9.98 5.76
N ALA A 119 9.95 9.59 6.36
CA ALA A 119 10.90 10.53 6.95
C ALA A 119 12.31 9.97 6.91
N CYS A 120 13.28 10.79 6.50
CA CYS A 120 14.67 10.42 6.65
C CYS A 120 15.05 10.32 8.14
N ASN A 121 16.03 9.48 8.46
CA ASN A 121 16.54 9.26 9.81
C ASN A 121 16.75 10.53 10.65
N GLU A 122 17.32 11.59 10.07
CA GLU A 122 17.54 12.85 10.79
C GLU A 122 16.23 13.58 11.14
N CYS A 123 15.29 13.64 10.19
CA CYS A 123 13.99 14.25 10.43
C CYS A 123 13.12 13.41 11.38
N PHE A 124 13.24 12.08 11.33
CA PHE A 124 12.54 11.17 12.23
C PHE A 124 12.95 11.39 13.69
N LYS A 125 14.25 11.58 13.96
CA LYS A 125 14.78 11.98 15.28
C LYS A 125 14.22 13.33 15.72
N ILE A 126 14.21 14.33 14.84
CA ILE A 126 13.62 15.65 15.14
C ILE A 126 12.15 15.53 15.50
N LEU A 127 11.40 14.67 14.80
CA LEU A 127 9.98 14.46 15.08
C LEU A 127 9.73 13.52 16.27
N LYS A 128 10.76 12.96 16.92
CA LYS A 128 10.66 12.00 18.00
C LYS A 128 9.69 10.85 17.67
N GLY A 129 9.82 10.30 16.47
CA GLY A 129 8.98 9.17 16.02
C GLY A 129 7.59 9.55 15.48
N CYS A 130 7.27 10.85 15.36
CA CYS A 130 5.94 11.30 14.96
C CYS A 130 5.85 11.70 13.50
N CYS A 131 4.65 11.66 12.92
CA CYS A 131 4.43 12.14 11.55
C CYS A 131 4.42 13.67 11.39
N SER A 132 4.35 14.43 12.51
CA SER A 132 4.28 15.89 12.48
C SER A 132 4.67 16.53 13.82
N LYS A 133 4.93 17.85 13.81
CA LYS A 133 5.16 18.64 15.03
C LYS A 133 3.95 18.63 15.97
N ARG A 134 2.72 18.59 15.41
CA ARG A 134 1.48 18.48 16.19
C ARG A 134 1.46 17.17 16.96
N CYS A 135 1.60 16.03 16.27
CA CYS A 135 1.59 14.72 16.92
C CYS A 135 2.72 14.59 17.96
N ARG A 136 3.89 15.18 17.69
CA ARG A 136 4.99 15.25 18.66
C ARG A 136 4.61 16.01 19.93
N GLY A 137 3.85 17.09 19.83
CA GLY A 137 3.37 17.87 20.98
C GLY A 137 2.24 17.21 21.77
N GLU A 138 1.55 16.23 21.18
CA GLU A 138 0.50 15.43 21.84
C GLU A 138 1.04 14.19 22.55
N LEU A 139 2.31 13.84 22.32
CA LEU A 139 3.01 12.72 22.96
C LEU A 139 3.68 13.10 24.30
N SER A 140 3.83 14.40 24.57
CA SER A 140 4.50 14.94 25.75
C SER A 140 3.59 15.05 26.97
#